data_AF-A0A0A2VY40-F1
#
_entry.id   AF-A0A0A2VY40-F1
#
_cell.length_a   1.000
_cell.length_b   1.000
_cell.length_c   1.000
_cell.angle_alpha   90.00
_cell.angle_beta   90.00
_cell.angle_gamma   90.00
#
_symmetry.space_group_name_H-M   'P 1'
#
loop_
_entity.id
_entity.type
_entity.pdbx_description
1 polymer ?
#
loop_
_entity_poly.entity_id
_entity_poly.type
_entity_poly.pdbx_seq_one_letter_code
_entity_poly.pdbx_strand_id
1 'polypeptide(L)'
;MIEQRAAALERQLDAERSSSHQTTAAAAAAAARQQYSSSGATAASAAAVTTSSSASGARGQVSVRFFEKRRRKAWLSRGDEEVCWECWTVKVTVAEPRTESERSKVRRAMEQTLLTTAMKIVTFANTHKDHIPPITTQGGNPFPCKISIEQKESTGWASRMRIY
;
A
#
# COMPACT_ATOMS: atom_id res chain seq x y z
N MET A 1 -39.66 -14.19 -26.76
CA MET A 1 -40.10 -13.31 -25.64
C MET A 1 -38.92 -12.78 -24.81
N ILE A 2 -37.82 -13.52 -24.65
CA ILE A 2 -36.64 -13.10 -23.86
C ILE A 2 -35.81 -12.01 -24.59
N GLU A 3 -35.60 -12.16 -25.89
CA GLU A 3 -34.81 -11.21 -26.69
C GLU A 3 -35.42 -9.80 -26.72
N GLN A 4 -36.76 -9.71 -26.73
CA GLN A 4 -37.47 -8.42 -26.69
C GLN A 4 -37.26 -7.68 -25.36
N ARG A 5 -37.08 -8.43 -24.26
CA ARG A 5 -36.78 -7.87 -22.94
C ARG A 5 -35.31 -7.45 -22.83
N ALA A 6 -34.38 -8.19 -23.43
CA ALA A 6 -32.97 -7.82 -23.48
C ALA A 6 -32.75 -6.51 -24.28
N ALA A 7 -33.36 -6.39 -25.47
CA ALA A 7 -33.27 -5.19 -26.29
C ALA A 7 -33.92 -3.95 -25.63
N ALA A 8 -34.96 -4.15 -24.82
CA ALA A 8 -35.57 -3.05 -24.06
C ALA A 8 -34.65 -2.57 -22.93
N LEU A 9 -33.96 -3.48 -22.24
CA LEU A 9 -33.03 -3.16 -21.16
C LEU A 9 -31.79 -2.41 -21.67
N GLU A 10 -31.23 -2.83 -22.82
CA GLU A 10 -30.09 -2.14 -23.44
C GLU A 10 -30.42 -0.68 -23.80
N ARG A 11 -31.59 -0.43 -24.39
CA ARG A 11 -32.03 0.94 -24.70
C ARG A 11 -32.20 1.79 -23.45
N GLN A 12 -32.64 1.19 -22.35
CA GLN A 12 -32.82 1.88 -21.08
C GLN A 12 -31.47 2.28 -20.47
N LEU A 13 -30.47 1.40 -20.55
CA LEU A 13 -29.10 1.67 -20.09
C LEU A 13 -28.40 2.74 -20.94
N ASP A 14 -28.61 2.76 -22.26
CA ASP A 14 -28.04 3.79 -23.13
C ASP A 14 -28.66 5.18 -22.90
N ALA A 15 -29.95 5.24 -22.57
CA ALA A 15 -30.63 6.47 -22.18
C ALA A 15 -30.08 7.04 -20.85
N GLU A 16 -29.82 6.18 -19.85
CA GLU A 16 -29.19 6.58 -18.58
C GLU A 16 -27.72 7.01 -18.75
N ARG A 17 -26.99 6.37 -19.66
CA ARG A 17 -25.61 6.73 -19.98
C ARG A 17 -25.53 8.11 -20.64
N SER A 18 -26.52 8.45 -21.47
CA SER A 18 -26.63 9.74 -22.16
C SER A 18 -26.99 10.88 -21.20
N SER A 19 -27.87 10.64 -20.22
CA SER A 19 -28.22 11.65 -19.20
C SER A 19 -27.04 11.94 -18.26
N SER A 20 -26.27 10.92 -17.87
CA SER A 20 -25.13 11.05 -16.95
C SER A 20 -23.94 11.84 -17.55
N HIS A 21 -23.72 11.75 -18.87
CA HIS A 21 -22.67 12.52 -19.54
C HIS A 21 -23.05 14.00 -19.74
N GLN A 22 -24.33 14.33 -19.84
CA GLN A 22 -24.78 15.70 -20.06
C GLN A 22 -24.59 16.57 -18.79
N THR A 23 -24.81 15.98 -17.60
CA THR A 23 -24.65 16.67 -16.31
C THR A 23 -23.19 16.95 -15.96
N THR A 24 -22.27 16.06 -16.33
CA THR A 24 -20.82 16.19 -16.07
C THR A 24 -20.14 17.15 -17.05
N ALA A 25 -20.53 17.13 -18.33
CA ALA A 25 -20.01 18.07 -19.33
C ALA A 25 -20.42 19.53 -19.04
N ALA A 26 -21.67 19.77 -18.59
CA ALA A 26 -22.15 21.10 -18.22
C ALA A 26 -21.41 21.66 -16.99
N ALA A 27 -21.12 20.82 -15.98
CA ALA A 27 -20.36 21.22 -14.80
C ALA A 27 -18.89 21.55 -15.11
N ALA A 28 -18.25 20.79 -16.01
CA ALA A 28 -16.87 21.04 -16.43
C ALA A 28 -16.73 22.35 -17.24
N ALA A 29 -17.72 22.66 -18.10
CA ALA A 29 -17.75 23.91 -18.87
C ALA A 29 -17.96 25.16 -17.99
N ALA A 30 -18.71 25.04 -16.88
CA ALA A 30 -18.90 26.11 -15.92
C ALA A 30 -17.61 26.41 -15.12
N ALA A 31 -16.84 25.39 -14.75
CA ALA A 31 -15.57 25.54 -14.02
C ALA A 31 -14.47 26.21 -14.86
N ALA A 32 -14.41 25.93 -16.17
CA ALA A 32 -13.43 26.52 -17.07
C ALA A 32 -13.63 28.04 -17.29
N ARG A 33 -14.85 28.56 -17.13
CA ARG A 33 -15.15 29.99 -17.32
C ARG A 33 -14.70 30.89 -16.16
N GLN A 34 -14.41 30.35 -14.97
CA GLN A 34 -14.00 31.15 -13.81
C GLN A 34 -12.48 31.38 -13.69
N GLN A 35 -11.64 30.77 -14.54
CA GLN A 35 -10.18 30.82 -14.38
C GLN A 35 -9.44 31.84 -15.27
N TYR A 36 -10.12 32.58 -16.13
CA TYR A 36 -9.50 33.67 -16.92
C TYR A 36 -9.81 35.03 -16.31
N SER A 37 -9.14 35.39 -15.22
CA SER A 37 -9.02 36.78 -14.71
C SER A 37 -7.96 36.84 -13.63
N SER A 38 -6.68 36.79 -14.02
CA SER A 38 -5.60 37.53 -13.34
C SER A 38 -4.28 37.31 -14.08
N SER A 39 -3.80 38.42 -14.62
CA SER A 39 -2.53 38.69 -15.27
C SER A 39 -1.36 38.74 -14.27
N GLY A 40 -0.13 38.54 -14.77
CA GLY A 40 1.05 39.17 -14.20
C GLY A 40 2.28 38.27 -14.02
N ALA A 41 3.27 38.45 -14.88
CA ALA A 41 4.59 37.84 -14.82
C ALA A 41 5.41 38.30 -13.59
N THR A 42 6.30 37.45 -13.08
CA THR A 42 7.77 37.65 -13.01
C THR A 42 8.43 36.60 -12.10
N ALA A 43 9.65 36.21 -12.48
CA ALA A 43 10.45 35.17 -11.85
C ALA A 43 11.11 35.63 -10.54
N ALA A 44 11.11 34.80 -9.49
CA ALA A 44 12.12 34.82 -8.43
C ALA A 44 12.07 33.54 -7.58
N SER A 45 13.26 32.94 -7.41
CA SER A 45 13.70 32.00 -6.36
C SER A 45 12.63 31.29 -5.53
N ALA A 46 12.44 30.00 -5.80
CA ALA A 46 11.82 29.08 -4.86
C ALA A 46 12.78 28.84 -3.68
N ALA A 47 12.76 29.74 -2.71
CA ALA A 47 13.18 29.41 -1.36
C ALA A 47 12.34 28.21 -0.91
N ALA A 48 13.01 27.14 -0.52
CA ALA A 48 12.37 25.95 0.02
C ALA A 48 11.48 26.35 1.19
N VAL A 49 10.17 26.39 0.95
CA VAL A 49 9.19 26.43 2.02
C VAL A 49 9.26 25.04 2.66
N THR A 50 10.12 24.93 3.67
CA THR A 50 10.02 23.88 4.67
C THR A 50 8.72 24.15 5.43
N THR A 51 7.58 23.77 4.85
CA THR A 51 6.37 23.55 5.64
C THR A 51 6.67 22.31 6.46
N SER A 52 7.29 22.52 7.62
CA SER A 52 7.35 21.55 8.70
C SER A 52 5.94 21.40 9.27
N SER A 53 5.00 20.89 8.46
CA SER A 53 3.86 20.19 9.02
C SER A 53 4.41 18.87 9.52
N SER A 54 4.75 18.84 10.81
CA SER A 54 5.01 17.62 11.54
C SER A 54 3.71 16.81 11.60
N ALA A 55 3.27 16.25 10.47
CA ALA A 55 2.48 15.04 10.45
C ALA A 55 3.42 13.92 10.88
N SER A 56 3.79 13.92 12.16
CA SER A 56 4.60 12.87 12.79
C SER A 56 3.71 11.65 12.97
N GLY A 57 3.30 11.07 11.85
CA GLY A 57 2.52 9.86 11.81
C GLY A 57 3.24 8.72 12.52
N ALA A 58 2.49 7.87 13.23
CA ALA A 58 3.05 6.71 13.90
C ALA A 58 3.82 5.84 12.89
N ARG A 59 5.03 5.41 13.25
CA ARG A 59 5.87 4.55 12.41
C ARG A 59 5.95 3.15 12.99
N GLY A 60 5.88 2.15 12.13
CA GLY A 60 5.98 0.75 12.51
C GLY A 60 6.68 -0.07 11.42
N GLN A 61 6.91 -1.35 11.73
CA GLN A 61 7.43 -2.31 10.77
C GLN A 61 6.59 -3.59 10.85
N VAL A 62 6.36 -4.20 9.69
CA VAL A 62 5.75 -5.52 9.56
C VAL A 62 6.79 -6.44 8.94
N SER A 63 7.05 -7.56 9.60
CA SER A 63 8.01 -8.56 9.14
C SER A 63 7.28 -9.84 8.77
N VAL A 64 7.48 -10.33 7.56
CA VAL A 64 6.99 -11.62 7.06
C VAL A 64 8.19 -12.54 6.86
N ARG A 65 8.18 -13.71 7.50
CA ARG A 65 9.30 -14.66 7.46
C ARG A 65 8.82 -16.00 6.94
N PHE A 66 9.53 -16.58 5.98
CA PHE A 66 9.25 -17.89 5.38
C PHE A 66 10.21 -18.93 5.93
N PHE A 67 9.68 -20.12 6.22
CA PHE A 67 10.42 -21.20 6.86
C PHE A 67 10.41 -22.49 6.03
N GLU A 68 11.45 -23.30 6.23
CA GLU A 68 11.57 -24.65 5.72
C GLU A 68 11.57 -25.60 6.92
N LYS A 69 10.76 -26.67 6.85
CA LYS A 69 10.73 -27.72 7.86
C LYS A 69 11.80 -28.76 7.56
N ARG A 70 12.90 -28.75 8.31
CA ARG A 70 14.03 -29.66 8.14
C ARG A 70 14.03 -30.75 9.21
N ARG A 71 13.99 -32.00 8.78
CA ARG A 71 14.17 -33.15 9.69
C ARG A 71 15.66 -33.27 10.03
N ARG A 72 16.06 -33.08 11.28
CA ARG A 72 17.47 -33.29 11.67
C ARG A 72 17.84 -34.76 11.55
N LYS A 73 18.95 -35.06 10.85
CA LYS A 73 19.66 -36.34 10.97
C LYS A 73 20.58 -36.25 12.19
N ALA A 74 20.01 -36.36 13.38
CA ALA A 74 20.78 -36.53 14.60
C ALA A 74 20.22 -37.76 15.33
N TRP A 75 21.05 -38.78 15.48
CA TRP A 75 20.76 -40.02 16.19
C TRP A 75 20.36 -39.81 17.67
N LEU A 76 20.40 -38.57 18.17
CA LEU A 76 20.11 -38.20 19.56
C LEU A 76 19.08 -37.05 19.73
N SER A 77 18.51 -36.52 18.65
CA SER A 77 17.47 -35.49 18.76
C SER A 77 16.33 -35.78 17.80
N ARG A 78 15.23 -36.33 18.34
CA ARG A 78 13.94 -36.37 17.64
C ARG A 78 13.34 -34.97 17.69
N GLY A 79 13.46 -34.22 16.60
CA GLY A 79 12.81 -32.92 16.47
C GLY A 79 12.83 -32.44 15.02
N ASP A 80 11.70 -31.93 14.57
CA ASP A 80 11.62 -31.15 13.34
C ASP A 80 12.13 -29.74 13.63
N GLU A 81 13.05 -29.22 12.81
CA GLU A 81 13.57 -27.85 12.91
C GLU A 81 12.89 -26.97 11.87
N GLU A 82 12.56 -25.73 12.24
CA GLU A 82 12.15 -24.69 11.28
C GLU A 82 13.32 -23.75 11.01
N VAL A 83 13.72 -23.62 9.76
CA VAL A 83 14.80 -22.72 9.33
C VAL A 83 14.18 -21.59 8.51
N CYS A 84 14.40 -20.34 8.91
CA CYS A 84 13.95 -19.17 8.13
C CYS A 84 14.84 -19.03 6.89
N TRP A 85 14.28 -19.13 5.69
CA TRP A 85 15.02 -19.00 4.43
C TRP A 85 14.77 -17.65 3.73
N GLU A 86 13.72 -16.93 4.09
CA GLU A 86 13.47 -15.58 3.58
C GLU A 86 12.76 -14.70 4.62
N CYS A 87 13.11 -13.42 4.68
CA CYS A 87 12.52 -12.43 5.57
C CYS A 87 12.29 -11.11 4.84
N TRP A 88 11.04 -10.65 4.86
CA TRP A 88 10.61 -9.39 4.26
C TRP A 88 10.18 -8.42 5.36
N THR A 89 10.81 -7.25 5.41
CA THR A 89 10.43 -6.20 6.36
C THR A 89 9.86 -4.99 5.61
N VAL A 90 8.59 -4.71 5.87
CA VAL A 90 7.85 -3.57 5.31
C VAL A 90 7.75 -2.49 6.37
N LYS A 91 8.32 -1.31 6.09
CA LYS A 91 8.20 -0.14 6.95
C LYS A 91 6.88 0.56 6.66
N VAL A 92 6.11 0.86 7.70
CA VAL A 92 4.79 1.47 7.60
C VAL A 92 4.81 2.81 8.34
N THR A 93 4.17 3.82 7.76
CA THR A 93 3.89 5.09 8.42
C THR A 93 2.40 5.35 8.34
N VAL A 94 1.78 5.63 9.48
CA VAL A 94 0.37 5.94 9.60
C VAL A 94 0.20 7.44 9.43
N ALA A 95 -0.46 7.86 8.35
CA ALA A 95 -0.77 9.27 8.15
C ALA A 95 -2.03 9.67 8.95
N GLU A 96 -1.99 10.84 9.59
CA GLU A 96 -3.11 11.41 10.36
C GLU A 96 -3.57 12.73 9.72
N PRO A 97 -4.28 12.68 8.59
CA PRO A 97 -4.78 13.89 7.93
C PRO A 97 -5.88 14.56 8.76
N ARG A 98 -5.81 15.88 8.89
CA ARG A 98 -6.74 16.68 9.71
C ARG A 98 -7.86 17.32 8.89
N THR A 99 -7.70 17.40 7.57
CA THR A 99 -8.69 17.98 6.65
C THR A 99 -9.03 17.05 5.50
N GLU A 100 -10.16 17.30 4.83
CA GLU A 100 -10.60 16.51 3.67
C GLU A 100 -9.65 16.66 2.46
N SER A 101 -9.07 17.86 2.29
CA SER A 101 -8.05 18.12 1.27
C SER A 101 -6.79 17.28 1.51
N GLU A 102 -6.33 17.20 2.76
CA GLU A 102 -5.18 16.36 3.14
C GLU A 102 -5.49 14.88 2.96
N ARG A 103 -6.68 14.41 3.36
CA ARG A 103 -7.13 13.02 3.13
C ARG A 103 -7.03 12.63 1.66
N SER A 104 -7.53 13.49 0.78
CA SER A 104 -7.48 13.26 -0.67
C SER A 104 -6.04 13.15 -1.20
N LYS A 105 -5.12 14.02 -0.73
CA LYS A 105 -3.70 13.99 -1.12
C LYS A 105 -2.99 12.74 -0.58
N VAL A 106 -3.18 12.42 0.69
CA VAL A 106 -2.61 11.23 1.35
C VAL A 106 -3.07 9.96 0.66
N ARG A 107 -4.36 9.86 0.30
CA ARG A 107 -4.90 8.70 -0.41
C ARG A 107 -4.21 8.47 -1.75
N ARG A 108 -4.10 9.51 -2.58
CA ARG A 108 -3.41 9.41 -3.89
C ARG A 108 -1.94 9.00 -3.74
N ALA A 109 -1.25 9.58 -2.77
CA ALA A 109 0.15 9.23 -2.48
C ALA A 109 0.29 7.78 -1.98
N MET A 110 -0.64 7.32 -1.14
CA MET A 110 -0.70 5.95 -0.64
C MET A 110 -0.92 4.95 -1.78
N GLU A 111 -1.88 5.22 -2.68
CA GLU A 111 -2.16 4.39 -3.86
C GLU A 111 -0.89 4.23 -4.72
N GLN A 112 -0.20 5.32 -5.03
CA GLN A 112 1.06 5.28 -5.80
C GLN A 112 2.17 4.51 -5.06
N THR A 113 2.29 4.71 -3.75
CA THR A 113 3.32 4.05 -2.93
C THR A 113 3.07 2.54 -2.84
N LEU A 114 1.81 2.14 -2.67
CA LEU A 114 1.41 0.73 -2.63
C LEU A 114 1.69 0.04 -3.97
N LEU A 115 1.28 0.66 -5.09
CA LEU A 115 1.56 0.13 -6.43
C LEU A 115 3.06 -0.05 -6.66
N THR A 116 3.84 0.99 -6.37
CA THR A 116 5.30 0.96 -6.54
C THR A 116 5.94 -0.12 -5.68
N THR A 117 5.47 -0.30 -4.44
CA THR A 117 6.01 -1.30 -3.51
C THR A 117 5.65 -2.72 -3.94
N ALA A 118 4.41 -2.95 -4.39
CA ALA A 118 3.98 -4.25 -4.92
C ALA A 118 4.82 -4.66 -6.14
N MET A 119 5.04 -3.74 -7.09
CA MET A 119 5.89 -4.03 -8.26
C MET A 119 7.36 -4.28 -7.87
N LYS A 120 7.87 -3.59 -6.85
CA LYS A 120 9.20 -3.88 -6.29
C LYS A 120 9.28 -5.28 -5.70
N ILE A 121 8.27 -5.73 -4.96
CA ILE A 121 8.20 -7.09 -4.40
C ILE A 121 8.24 -8.13 -5.53
N VAL A 122 7.37 -7.96 -6.54
CA VAL A 122 7.33 -8.88 -7.70
C VAL A 122 8.68 -8.93 -8.41
N THR A 123 9.29 -7.77 -8.66
CA THR A 123 10.60 -7.70 -9.30
C THR A 123 11.65 -8.41 -8.47
N PHE A 124 11.72 -8.12 -7.17
CA PHE A 124 12.73 -8.70 -6.29
C PHE A 124 12.59 -10.21 -6.15
N ALA A 125 11.36 -10.71 -5.99
CA ALA A 125 11.09 -12.14 -5.92
C ALA A 125 11.48 -12.86 -7.22
N ASN A 126 11.18 -12.26 -8.38
CA ASN A 126 11.55 -12.82 -9.67
C ASN A 126 13.07 -12.81 -9.90
N THR A 127 13.76 -11.74 -9.50
CA THR A 127 15.22 -11.62 -9.65
C THR A 127 15.97 -12.62 -8.77
N HIS A 128 15.46 -12.95 -7.59
CA HIS A 128 16.15 -13.80 -6.63
C HIS A 128 15.53 -15.19 -6.50
N LYS A 129 14.73 -15.68 -7.44
CA LYS A 129 14.01 -16.95 -7.31
C LYS A 129 14.87 -18.20 -7.02
N ASP A 130 16.19 -18.14 -7.28
CA ASP A 130 17.09 -19.30 -7.18
C ASP A 130 17.35 -19.77 -5.73
N HIS A 131 17.03 -18.95 -4.72
CA HIS A 131 17.19 -19.33 -3.30
C HIS A 131 15.92 -19.98 -2.70
N ILE A 132 14.85 -20.13 -3.47
CA ILE A 132 13.60 -20.75 -3.00
C ILE A 132 13.84 -22.25 -2.78
N PRO A 133 13.61 -22.80 -1.57
CA PRO A 133 13.84 -24.21 -1.29
C PRO A 133 12.96 -25.13 -2.14
N PRO A 134 13.41 -26.36 -2.45
CA PRO A 134 12.57 -27.33 -3.14
C PRO A 134 11.34 -27.70 -2.29
N ILE A 135 10.21 -27.93 -2.94
CA ILE A 135 8.99 -28.36 -2.26
C ILE A 135 9.18 -29.80 -1.77
N THR A 136 9.27 -29.98 -0.45
CA THR A 136 9.50 -31.30 0.18
C THR A 136 8.26 -31.88 0.86
N THR A 137 7.19 -31.09 1.03
CA THR A 137 5.95 -31.50 1.71
C THR A 137 4.90 -32.00 0.72
N GLN A 138 4.31 -33.17 0.98
CA GLN A 138 3.27 -33.80 0.13
C GLN A 138 1.83 -33.34 0.46
N GLY A 139 1.66 -32.28 1.24
CA GLY A 139 0.36 -31.69 1.58
C GLY A 139 0.50 -30.47 2.50
N GLY A 140 -0.38 -29.48 2.33
CA GLY A 140 -0.33 -28.20 3.05
C GLY A 140 0.47 -27.10 2.33
N ASN A 141 0.65 -25.96 2.99
CA ASN A 141 1.45 -24.85 2.46
C ASN A 141 2.94 -25.24 2.44
N PRO A 142 3.61 -25.28 1.26
CA PRO A 142 5.00 -25.72 1.14
C PRO A 142 6.00 -24.81 1.87
N PHE A 143 5.63 -23.55 2.10
CA PHE A 143 6.47 -22.56 2.79
C PHE A 143 5.67 -21.89 3.91
N PRO A 144 5.66 -22.45 5.13
CA PRO A 144 5.06 -21.81 6.29
C PRO A 144 5.61 -20.40 6.49
N CYS A 145 4.75 -19.42 6.76
CA CYS A 145 5.16 -18.05 7.05
C CYS A 145 4.70 -17.59 8.44
N LYS A 146 5.46 -16.67 9.04
CA LYS A 146 5.10 -15.99 10.29
C LYS A 146 5.13 -14.48 10.06
N ILE A 147 4.09 -13.80 10.54
CA ILE A 147 3.96 -12.34 10.47
C ILE A 147 4.16 -11.77 11.87
N SER A 148 5.01 -10.75 11.98
CA SER A 148 5.28 -10.03 13.22
C SER A 148 5.15 -8.52 12.97
N ILE A 149 4.61 -7.81 13.95
CA ILE A 149 4.46 -6.35 13.91
C ILE A 149 5.36 -5.77 15.00
N GLU A 150 6.29 -4.93 14.60
CA GLU A 150 7.21 -4.24 15.49
C GLU A 150 6.87 -2.75 15.50
N GLN A 151 6.31 -2.27 16.61
CA GLN A 151 6.16 -0.85 16.85
C GLN A 151 7.52 -0.30 17.32
N LYS A 152 8.06 0.70 16.62
CA LYS A 152 9.26 1.41 17.09
C LYS A 152 8.85 2.33 18.24
N GLU A 153 8.63 1.78 19.42
CA GLU A 153 8.55 2.60 20.63
C GLU A 153 9.95 3.17 20.92
N SER A 154 10.03 4.48 21.12
CA SER A 154 11.19 5.19 21.64
C SER A 154 11.50 4.89 23.12
N THR A 155 11.07 3.74 23.66
CA THR A 155 10.77 3.62 25.10
C THR A 155 11.24 2.30 25.74
N GLY A 156 12.39 1.75 25.33
CA GLY A 156 12.98 0.61 26.06
C GLY A 156 13.79 1.02 27.30
N TRP A 157 14.65 2.03 27.14
CA TRP A 157 15.62 2.46 28.16
C TRP A 157 15.31 3.84 28.75
N ALA A 158 14.68 4.73 27.96
CA ALA A 158 14.42 6.11 28.36
C ALA A 158 13.34 6.26 29.45
N SER A 159 12.33 5.38 29.50
CA SER A 159 11.27 5.46 30.54
C SER A 159 11.66 4.84 31.88
N ARG A 160 12.72 4.02 31.95
CA ARG A 160 13.19 3.43 33.20
C ARG A 160 14.16 4.33 33.99
N MET A 161 14.76 5.33 33.35
CA MET A 161 15.74 6.24 33.98
C MET A 161 15.15 7.55 34.51
N ARG A 162 13.82 7.75 34.45
CA ARG A 162 13.17 9.02 34.88
C ARG A 162 12.44 8.93 36.23
N ILE A 163 12.80 7.96 37.08
CA ILE A 163 12.31 7.90 38.46
C ILE A 163 13.49 8.24 39.38
N TYR A 164 13.63 9.53 39.66
CA TYR A 164 14.24 10.08 40.88
C TYR A 164 13.43 11.30 41.28
#